data_AF-A0A7X2XQ54-F1
#
_entry.id   AF-A0A7X2XQ54-F1
#
_cell.length_a   1.000
_cell.length_b   1.000
_cell.length_c   1.000
_cell.angle_alpha   90.00
_cell.angle_beta   90.00
_cell.angle_gamma   90.00
#
_symmetry.space_group_name_H-M   'P 1'
#
loop_
_entity.id
_entity.type
_entity.pdbx_description
1 polymer ?
#
loop_
_entity_poly.entity_id
_entity_poly.type
_entity_poly.pdbx_seq_one_letter_code
_entity_poly.pdbx_strand_id
1 'polypeptide(L)'
;PIIWRAVPQWFASVSKFRQEILDEIEKVKFHSEWGKVRLYNMIRDRGDWVISRQRAWGVPLPIFYAEDGTAIMVAETIEHVAQL
;
A
#
# COMPACT_ATOMS: atom_id res chain seq x y z
N PRO A 1 7.66 29.83 -1.16
CA PRO A 1 7.18 29.25 0.11
C PRO A 1 6.32 28.01 -0.15
N ILE A 2 6.46 26.96 0.64
CA ILE A 2 5.68 25.72 0.52
C ILE A 2 4.53 25.79 1.53
N ILE A 3 3.34 25.34 1.14
CA ILE A 3 2.16 25.24 2.01
C ILE A 3 1.72 23.79 2.15
N TRP A 4 1.08 23.47 3.28
CA TRP A 4 0.48 22.16 3.52
C TRP A 4 -1.01 22.20 3.18
N ARG A 5 -1.49 21.20 2.45
CA ARG A 5 -2.91 21.03 2.12
C ARG A 5 -3.27 19.56 2.10
N ALA A 6 -4.37 19.20 2.77
CA ALA A 6 -4.92 17.87 2.68
C ALA A 6 -5.49 17.59 1.28
N VAL A 7 -5.22 16.41 0.75
CA VAL A 7 -5.72 15.94 -0.55
C VAL A 7 -6.17 14.49 -0.42
N PRO A 8 -7.21 14.06 -1.16
CA PRO A 8 -7.58 12.65 -1.22
C PRO A 8 -6.40 11.81 -1.73
N GLN A 9 -6.15 10.66 -1.09
CA GLN A 9 -5.12 9.69 -1.47
C GLN A 9 -5.63 8.26 -1.19
N TRP A 10 -5.05 7.30 -1.88
CA TRP A 10 -5.27 5.88 -1.69
C TRP A 10 -4.23 5.27 -0.76
N PHE A 11 -4.69 4.40 0.14
CA PHE A 11 -3.90 3.78 1.18
C PHE A 11 -4.08 2.26 1.17
N ALA A 12 -3.00 1.52 1.41
CA ALA A 12 -3.06 0.12 1.79
C ALA A 12 -3.07 0.02 3.32
N SER A 13 -4.03 -0.73 3.87
CA SER A 13 -4.24 -0.86 5.32
C SER A 13 -3.26 -1.86 5.92
N VAL A 14 -2.10 -1.35 6.35
CA VAL A 14 -1.00 -2.19 6.90
C VAL A 14 -1.46 -2.89 8.17
N SER A 15 -2.32 -2.26 8.97
CA SER A 15 -2.82 -2.83 10.22
C SER A 15 -3.53 -4.17 10.04
N LYS A 16 -4.21 -4.39 8.89
CA LYS A 16 -4.97 -5.62 8.62
C LYS A 16 -4.08 -6.85 8.42
N PHE A 17 -2.88 -6.68 7.87
CA PHE A 17 -1.95 -7.76 7.54
C PHE A 17 -0.61 -7.63 8.28
N ARG A 18 -0.51 -6.72 9.26
CA ARG A 18 0.72 -6.46 10.00
C ARG A 18 1.22 -7.72 10.70
N GLN A 19 0.33 -8.40 11.42
CA GLN A 19 0.72 -9.58 12.20
C GLN A 19 1.22 -10.71 11.29
N GLU A 20 0.56 -10.92 10.16
CA GLU A 20 1.00 -11.89 9.15
C GLU A 20 2.42 -11.59 8.67
N ILE A 21 2.75 -10.32 8.38
CA ILE A 21 4.11 -9.93 8.02
C ILE A 21 5.10 -10.20 9.16
N LEU A 22 4.75 -9.85 10.40
CA LEU A 22 5.63 -10.06 11.56
C LEU A 22 5.91 -11.56 11.78
N ASP A 23 4.89 -12.41 11.63
CA ASP A 23 5.01 -13.86 11.76
C ASP A 23 5.88 -14.46 10.65
N GLU A 24 5.78 -13.94 9.41
CA GLU A 24 6.66 -14.35 8.32
C GLU A 24 8.11 -13.87 8.51
N ILE A 25 8.32 -12.67 9.07
CA ILE A 25 9.68 -12.19 9.41
C ILE A 25 10.36 -13.15 10.40
N GLU A 26 9.63 -13.74 11.35
CA GLU A 26 10.19 -14.70 12.29
C GLU A 26 10.73 -15.97 11.62
N LYS A 27 10.14 -16.37 10.48
CA LYS A 27 10.50 -17.57 9.71
C LYS A 27 11.67 -17.35 8.73
N VAL A 28 11.96 -16.09 8.39
CA VAL A 28 13.03 -15.74 7.44
C VAL A 28 14.40 -15.93 8.10
N LYS A 29 15.34 -16.55 7.37
CA LYS A 29 16.74 -16.65 7.79
C LYS A 29 17.46 -15.32 7.53
N PHE A 30 17.82 -14.62 8.60
CA PHE A 30 18.67 -13.44 8.51
C PHE A 30 20.14 -13.82 8.64
N HIS A 31 21.00 -13.16 7.86
CA HIS A 31 22.45 -13.29 8.02
C HIS A 31 22.96 -12.56 9.27
N SER A 32 22.21 -11.57 9.76
CA SER A 32 22.51 -10.84 10.99
C SER A 32 21.26 -10.60 11.83
N GLU A 33 21.35 -10.85 13.13
CA GLU A 33 20.22 -10.71 14.06
C GLU A 33 19.69 -9.27 14.14
N TRP A 34 20.58 -8.27 14.07
CA TRP A 34 20.16 -6.87 14.10
C TRP A 34 19.27 -6.50 12.89
N GLY A 35 19.46 -7.16 11.74
CA GLY A 35 18.65 -6.93 10.55
C GLY A 35 17.20 -7.34 10.75
N LYS A 36 17.00 -8.50 11.41
CA LYS A 36 15.69 -8.99 11.81
C LYS A 36 14.99 -8.02 12.75
N VAL A 37 15.66 -7.67 13.85
CA VAL A 37 15.11 -6.76 14.87
C VAL A 37 14.72 -5.41 14.27
N ARG A 38 15.57 -4.86 13.37
CA ARG A 38 15.29 -3.59 12.71
C ARG A 38 14.06 -3.66 11.81
N LEU A 39 13.96 -4.69 10.96
CA LEU A 39 12.82 -4.86 10.06
C LEU A 39 11.52 -5.11 10.83
N TYR A 40 11.58 -5.97 11.85
CA TYR A 40 10.45 -6.27 12.71
C TYR A 40 9.87 -5.00 13.34
N ASN A 41 10.71 -4.20 13.99
CA ASN A 41 10.28 -2.95 14.62
C ASN A 41 9.74 -1.93 13.60
N MET A 42 10.36 -1.85 12.41
CA MET A 42 9.87 -0.98 11.33
C MET A 42 8.42 -1.33 10.96
N ILE A 43 8.09 -2.61 10.80
CA ILE A 43 6.75 -3.06 10.41
C ILE A 43 5.77 -2.94 11.57
N ARG A 44 6.19 -3.27 12.80
CA ARG A 44 5.36 -3.17 14.01
C ARG A 44 4.78 -1.77 14.17
N ASP A 45 5.61 -0.75 14.00
CA ASP A 45 5.25 0.64 14.26
C ASP A 45 4.74 1.37 12.99
N ARG A 46 4.60 0.65 11.86
CA ARG A 46 4.20 1.24 10.58
C ARG A 46 2.70 1.54 10.54
N GLY A 47 2.36 2.77 10.18
CA GLY A 47 1.00 3.19 9.82
C GLY A 47 0.60 2.78 8.40
N ASP A 48 -0.52 3.30 7.93
CA ASP A 48 -1.03 2.99 6.59
C ASP A 48 -0.08 3.46 5.48
N TRP A 49 -0.03 2.69 4.40
CA TRP A 49 0.87 2.94 3.30
C TRP A 49 0.15 3.72 2.19
N VAL A 50 0.52 5.00 2.01
CA VAL A 50 0.06 5.81 0.87
C VAL A 50 0.61 5.23 -0.43
N ILE A 51 -0.26 4.71 -1.30
CA ILE A 51 0.13 4.06 -2.56
C ILE A 51 -0.11 4.95 -3.79
N SER A 52 -1.00 5.94 -3.72
CA SER A 52 -1.25 6.86 -4.84
C SER A 52 -0.20 7.97 -4.95
N ARG A 53 0.09 8.40 -6.18
CA ARG A 53 0.94 9.55 -6.48
C ARG A 53 0.37 10.33 -7.66
N GLN A 54 0.47 11.66 -7.65
CA GLN A 54 0.03 12.53 -8.74
C GLN A 54 1.16 12.69 -9.77
N ARG A 55 1.49 11.61 -10.47
CA ARG A 55 2.57 11.53 -11.48
C ARG A 55 2.09 10.68 -12.65
N ALA A 56 2.54 11.02 -13.86
CA ALA A 56 2.22 10.25 -15.07
C ALA A 56 3.12 9.01 -15.26
N TRP A 57 4.36 9.06 -14.76
CA TRP A 57 5.29 7.94 -14.88
C TRP A 57 5.12 6.95 -13.72
N GLY A 58 4.58 5.77 -14.02
CA GLY A 58 4.32 4.70 -13.06
C GLY A 58 3.20 3.76 -13.54
N VAL A 59 2.82 2.81 -12.69
CA VAL A 59 1.66 1.94 -12.94
C VAL A 59 0.40 2.68 -12.47
N PRO A 60 -0.63 2.86 -13.32
CA PRO A 60 -1.89 3.48 -12.91
C PRO A 60 -2.64 2.59 -11.91
N LEU A 61 -3.33 3.20 -10.95
CA LEU A 61 -4.27 2.48 -10.08
C LEU A 61 -5.53 2.16 -10.91
N PRO A 62 -5.92 0.88 -11.06
CA PRO A 62 -7.07 0.47 -11.89
C PRO A 62 -8.39 0.74 -11.15
N ILE A 63 -8.66 2.03 -10.89
CA ILE A 63 -9.82 2.50 -10.15
C ILE A 63 -10.62 3.41 -11.09
N PHE A 64 -11.88 3.05 -11.30
CA PHE A 64 -12.80 3.85 -12.08
C PHE A 64 -13.74 4.62 -11.14
N TYR A 65 -14.35 5.68 -11.64
CA TYR A 65 -15.34 6.45 -10.89
C TYR A 65 -16.61 6.56 -11.71
N ALA A 66 -17.75 6.33 -11.07
CA ALA A 66 -19.05 6.66 -11.64
C ALA A 66 -19.24 8.19 -11.67
N GLU A 67 -20.24 8.67 -12.41
CA GLU A 67 -20.51 10.11 -12.55
C GLU A 67 -20.82 10.80 -11.22
N ASP A 68 -21.30 10.05 -10.23
CA ASP A 68 -21.58 10.52 -8.87
C ASP A 68 -20.34 10.57 -7.96
N GLY A 69 -19.17 10.17 -8.47
CA GLY A 69 -17.90 10.12 -7.74
C GLY A 69 -17.69 8.83 -6.93
N THR A 70 -18.57 7.83 -7.05
CA THR A 70 -18.39 6.52 -6.41
C THR A 70 -17.21 5.78 -7.05
N ALA A 71 -16.27 5.31 -6.22
CA ALA A 71 -15.14 4.51 -6.67
C ALA A 71 -15.59 3.08 -7.02
N ILE A 72 -15.30 2.64 -8.25
CA ILE A 72 -15.54 1.30 -8.76
C ILE A 72 -14.21 0.53 -8.71
N MET A 73 -14.16 -0.46 -7.82
CA MET A 73 -12.98 -1.29 -7.57
C MET A 73 -13.41 -2.75 -7.39
N VAL A 74 -14.06 -3.31 -8.40
CA VAL A 74 -14.50 -4.71 -8.39
C VAL A 74 -13.46 -5.59 -9.08
N ALA A 75 -13.42 -6.87 -8.71
CA ALA A 75 -12.46 -7.83 -9.25
C ALA A 75 -12.52 -7.90 -10.78
N GLU A 76 -13.72 -7.86 -11.35
CA GLU A 76 -13.95 -7.86 -12.81
C GLU A 76 -13.23 -6.70 -13.51
N THR A 77 -13.39 -5.46 -13.03
CA THR A 77 -12.76 -4.29 -13.66
C THR A 77 -11.25 -4.29 -13.50
N ILE A 78 -10.74 -4.75 -12.36
CA ILE A 78 -9.31 -4.84 -12.09
C ILE A 78 -8.66 -5.90 -12.99
N GLU A 79 -9.28 -7.07 -13.07
CA GLU A 79 -8.80 -8.18 -13.90
C GLU A 79 -8.85 -7.83 -15.38
N HIS A 80 -9.91 -7.16 -15.83
CA HIS A 80 -9.98 -6.69 -17.21
C HIS A 80 -8.80 -5.77 -17.56
N VAL A 81 -8.49 -4.78 -16.70
CA VAL A 81 -7.35 -3.88 -16.92
C VAL A 81 -6.01 -4.62 -16.89
N ALA A 82 -5.87 -5.66 -16.05
CA ALA A 82 -4.66 -6.46 -16.00
C ALA A 82 -4.41 -7.28 -17.29
N GLN A 83 -5.46 -7.55 -18.07
CA GLN A 83 -5.40 -8.33 -19.32
C GLN A 83 -5.27 -7.48 -20.59
N LEU A 84 -5.36 -6.14 -20.48
CA LEU A 84 -5.14 -5.20 -21.59
C LEU A 84 -3.66 -5.07 -21.94
#